data_AF-A0A8T3XXQ7-F1
#
_entry.id   AF-A0A8T3XXQ7-F1
#
_cell.length_a   1.000
_cell.length_b   1.000
_cell.length_c   1.000
_cell.angle_alpha   90.00
_cell.angle_beta   90.00
_cell.angle_gamma   90.00
#
_symmetry.space_group_name_H-M   'P 1'
#
loop_
_entity.id
_entity.type
_entity.pdbx_description
1 polymer ?
#
loop_
_entity_poly.entity_id
_entity_poly.type
_entity_poly.pdbx_seq_one_letter_code
_entity_poly.pdbx_strand_id
1 'polypeptide(L)'
;MKPNYFLVSVSNRENLNLCISHALAGFTNSINGLWTFYEINEGDYISFLYAARAHNLYQVIKKEAINNADKISPWKSVTFKMSGKTYYFPFRLKLKPIREFNEPLVRNEFSYVAENLLLRGGYRKTHFQGDQTTLQNVSQMGKIYKKEIEDFDSGSDDFIPKFTRKRNNVDNPRVFLFSEIILQTLIRHYLSENDNMKKFLEKIKINELKANNLEILGEKALPEGHIDLLIKEAVPIGLSRNIIIEVKLGKATEKDFQQLKNYIEEFGEECLRGVLIANDFSSKLKDKFNEIAKVKYSLEDFDSEPKSFSELSKKLKLEDFKG
;
A
#
# COMPACT_ATOMS: atom_id res chain seq x y z
N MET A 1 14.32 -8.73 2.87
CA MET A 1 13.04 -8.08 3.25
C MET A 1 12.00 -9.18 3.45
N LYS A 2 11.11 -9.06 4.44
CA LYS A 2 9.97 -9.99 4.58
C LYS A 2 8.94 -9.65 3.50
N PRO A 3 8.34 -10.62 2.80
CA PRO A 3 7.33 -10.34 1.80
C PRO A 3 6.03 -9.87 2.47
N ASN A 4 5.36 -8.91 1.85
CA ASN A 4 4.04 -8.46 2.29
C ASN A 4 2.94 -9.38 1.75
N TYR A 5 1.75 -9.26 2.34
CA TYR A 5 0.57 -9.96 1.88
C TYR A 5 -0.59 -9.01 1.62
N PHE A 6 -1.29 -9.19 0.51
CA PHE A 6 -2.42 -8.36 0.14
C PHE A 6 -3.64 -9.18 -0.29
N LEU A 7 -4.83 -8.70 0.03
CA LEU A 7 -6.07 -9.14 -0.59
C LEU A 7 -6.44 -8.15 -1.68
N VAL A 8 -6.49 -8.59 -2.94
CA VAL A 8 -6.84 -7.75 -4.10
C VAL A 8 -8.32 -7.94 -4.44
N SER A 9 -9.10 -6.86 -4.33
CA SER A 9 -10.54 -6.87 -4.60
C SER A 9 -10.82 -7.07 -6.09
N VAL A 10 -11.71 -8.03 -6.40
CA VAL A 10 -12.14 -8.30 -7.77
C VAL A 10 -13.63 -7.95 -7.93
N SER A 11 -13.97 -7.23 -9.00
CA SER A 11 -15.29 -6.60 -9.15
C SER A 11 -16.43 -7.56 -9.46
N ASN A 12 -16.16 -8.67 -10.16
CA ASN A 12 -17.17 -9.65 -10.54
C ASN A 12 -16.57 -11.06 -10.72
N ARG A 13 -17.44 -12.06 -10.86
CA ARG A 13 -17.04 -13.47 -11.00
C ARG A 13 -16.27 -13.74 -12.29
N GLU A 14 -16.64 -13.09 -13.39
CA GLU A 14 -15.97 -13.24 -14.68
C GLU A 14 -14.50 -12.81 -14.57
N ASN A 15 -14.24 -11.63 -14.00
CA ASN A 15 -12.89 -11.12 -13.76
C ASN A 15 -12.10 -12.01 -12.80
N LEU A 16 -12.73 -12.57 -11.76
CA LEU A 16 -12.05 -13.50 -10.86
C LEU A 16 -11.58 -14.75 -11.61
N ASN A 17 -12.43 -15.30 -12.48
CA ASN A 17 -12.07 -16.46 -13.29
C ASN A 17 -10.89 -16.13 -14.22
N LEU A 18 -10.91 -14.97 -14.89
CA LEU A 18 -9.80 -14.52 -15.74
C LEU A 18 -8.49 -14.38 -14.94
N CYS A 19 -8.55 -13.78 -13.75
CA CYS A 19 -7.40 -13.64 -12.88
C CYS A 19 -6.81 -14.99 -12.47
N ILE A 20 -7.66 -15.98 -12.18
CA ILE A 20 -7.24 -17.33 -11.79
C ILE A 20 -6.65 -18.10 -12.98
N SER A 21 -7.32 -18.07 -14.14
CA SER A 21 -6.91 -18.83 -15.34
C SER A 21 -5.57 -18.38 -15.89
N HIS A 22 -5.33 -17.07 -15.94
CA HIS A 22 -4.09 -16.50 -16.47
C HIS A 22 -3.03 -16.23 -15.40
N ALA A 23 -3.35 -16.45 -14.12
CA ALA A 23 -2.52 -16.01 -13.00
C ALA A 23 -2.08 -14.54 -13.14
N LEU A 24 -3.07 -13.66 -13.37
CA LEU A 24 -2.85 -12.23 -13.56
C LEU A 24 -3.72 -11.41 -12.61
N ALA A 25 -3.21 -10.27 -12.16
CA ALA A 25 -4.02 -9.22 -11.56
C ALA A 25 -3.90 -7.94 -12.39
N GLY A 26 -5.02 -7.31 -12.73
CA GLY A 26 -5.07 -6.08 -13.51
C GLY A 26 -5.70 -4.94 -12.74
N PHE A 27 -5.09 -3.76 -12.79
CA PHE A 27 -5.58 -2.55 -12.14
C PHE A 27 -5.86 -1.45 -13.14
N THR A 28 -6.88 -0.65 -12.84
CA THR A 28 -7.37 0.36 -13.77
C THR A 28 -6.35 1.48 -14.03
N ASN A 29 -6.49 2.17 -15.15
CA ASN A 29 -5.77 3.40 -15.53
C ASN A 29 -6.03 4.62 -14.61
N SER A 30 -6.50 4.40 -13.39
CA SER A 30 -6.78 5.41 -12.36
C SER A 30 -5.63 5.52 -11.35
N ILE A 31 -5.64 6.58 -10.54
CA ILE A 31 -4.66 6.74 -9.46
C ILE A 31 -4.73 5.60 -8.43
N ASN A 32 -5.92 5.06 -8.14
CA ASN A 32 -6.08 3.94 -7.20
C ASN A 32 -5.50 2.65 -7.78
N GLY A 33 -5.65 2.44 -9.09
CA GLY A 33 -5.02 1.31 -9.77
C GLY A 33 -3.50 1.42 -9.77
N LEU A 34 -2.98 2.63 -10.06
CA LEU A 34 -1.54 2.89 -10.00
C LEU A 34 -0.97 2.76 -8.59
N TRP A 35 -1.70 3.26 -7.58
CA TRP A 35 -1.32 3.15 -6.17
C TRP A 35 -1.15 1.68 -5.77
N THR A 36 -2.15 0.84 -6.06
CA THR A 36 -2.10 -0.60 -5.80
C THR A 36 -0.92 -1.25 -6.51
N PHE A 37 -0.69 -0.88 -7.78
CA PHE A 37 0.43 -1.38 -8.54
C PHE A 37 1.77 -1.04 -7.89
N TYR A 38 1.96 0.15 -7.32
CA TYR A 38 3.21 0.50 -6.64
C TYR A 38 3.33 -0.06 -5.23
N GLU A 39 2.22 -0.24 -4.52
CA GLU A 39 2.22 -0.79 -3.16
C GLU A 39 2.59 -2.28 -3.11
N ILE A 40 2.25 -3.04 -4.14
CA ILE A 40 2.58 -4.47 -4.19
C ILE A 40 3.91 -4.64 -4.94
N ASN A 41 4.91 -5.28 -4.33
CA ASN A 41 6.22 -5.54 -4.93
C ASN A 41 6.31 -6.94 -5.54
N GLU A 42 7.29 -7.12 -6.43
CA GLU A 42 7.72 -8.46 -6.83
C GLU A 42 8.25 -9.21 -5.60
N GLY A 43 7.86 -10.48 -5.46
CA GLY A 43 8.12 -11.30 -4.28
C GLY A 43 7.05 -11.22 -3.19
N ASP A 44 6.18 -10.21 -3.19
CA ASP A 44 5.02 -10.14 -2.29
C ASP A 44 3.97 -11.19 -2.66
N TYR A 45 3.07 -11.46 -1.73
CA TYR A 45 1.99 -12.43 -1.90
C TYR A 45 0.63 -11.74 -2.00
N ILE A 46 -0.25 -12.30 -2.81
CA ILE A 46 -1.63 -11.84 -2.92
C ILE A 46 -2.62 -12.99 -2.87
N SER A 47 -3.84 -12.70 -2.41
CA SER A 47 -5.04 -13.50 -2.63
C SER A 47 -6.11 -12.64 -3.28
N PHE A 48 -6.99 -13.23 -4.08
CA PHE A 48 -8.12 -12.48 -4.64
C PHE A 48 -9.28 -12.41 -3.65
N LEU A 49 -9.84 -11.21 -3.45
CA LEU A 49 -11.00 -10.98 -2.61
C LEU A 49 -12.24 -10.81 -3.48
N TYR A 50 -13.18 -11.76 -3.36
CA TYR A 50 -14.46 -11.72 -4.05
C TYR A 50 -15.55 -12.36 -3.18
N ALA A 51 -16.70 -11.69 -3.09
CA ALA A 51 -17.86 -12.14 -2.31
C ALA A 51 -17.54 -12.47 -0.84
N ALA A 52 -16.76 -11.61 -0.16
CA ALA A 52 -16.31 -11.81 1.23
C ALA A 52 -15.46 -13.07 1.46
N ARG A 53 -14.78 -13.55 0.41
CA ARG A 53 -13.92 -14.73 0.44
C ARG A 53 -12.57 -14.44 -0.19
N ALA A 54 -11.52 -15.01 0.39
CA ALA A 54 -10.19 -15.04 -0.18
C ALA A 54 -10.03 -16.28 -1.07
N HIS A 55 -9.54 -16.08 -2.29
CA HIS A 55 -9.35 -17.12 -3.31
C HIS A 55 -7.88 -17.24 -3.65
N ASN A 56 -7.33 -18.42 -3.37
CA ASN A 56 -5.97 -18.87 -3.66
C ASN A 56 -4.86 -17.96 -3.10
N LEU A 57 -3.64 -18.48 -3.01
CA LEU A 57 -2.44 -17.71 -2.69
C LEU A 57 -1.54 -17.68 -3.90
N TYR A 58 -1.06 -16.49 -4.24
CA TYR A 58 -0.15 -16.24 -5.33
C TYR A 58 1.07 -15.45 -4.86
N GLN A 59 2.21 -15.66 -5.50
CA GLN A 59 3.38 -14.80 -5.39
C GLN A 59 3.45 -13.90 -6.62
N VAL A 60 3.74 -12.62 -6.44
CA VAL A 60 3.99 -11.68 -7.54
C VAL A 60 5.36 -11.93 -8.12
N ILE A 61 5.43 -12.27 -9.41
CA ILE A 61 6.69 -12.60 -10.09
C ILE A 61 7.17 -11.52 -11.05
N LYS A 62 6.26 -10.69 -11.57
CA LYS A 62 6.60 -9.58 -12.45
C LYS A 62 5.53 -8.48 -12.40
N LYS A 63 5.97 -7.25 -12.57
CA LYS A 63 5.10 -6.06 -12.72
C LYS A 63 5.23 -5.47 -14.13
N GLU A 64 4.11 -5.22 -14.78
CA GLU A 64 4.08 -4.69 -16.15
C GLU A 64 3.08 -3.52 -16.24
N ALA A 65 3.46 -2.44 -16.89
CA ALA A 65 2.57 -1.32 -17.21
C ALA A 65 2.50 -1.17 -18.73
N ILE A 66 1.36 -1.53 -19.30
CA ILE A 66 1.23 -1.90 -20.72
C ILE A 66 0.59 -0.77 -21.54
N ASN A 67 1.20 -0.42 -22.67
CA ASN A 67 0.58 0.47 -23.65
C ASN A 67 -0.59 -0.21 -24.37
N ASN A 68 -1.62 0.57 -24.73
CA ASN A 68 -2.81 0.08 -25.45
C ASN A 68 -3.53 -1.09 -24.75
N ALA A 69 -3.49 -1.13 -23.42
CA ALA A 69 -4.11 -2.19 -22.62
C ALA A 69 -5.64 -2.25 -22.75
N ASP A 70 -6.27 -1.26 -23.39
CA ASP A 70 -7.68 -1.26 -23.79
C ASP A 70 -7.98 -2.26 -24.92
N LYS A 71 -6.96 -2.70 -25.67
CA LYS A 71 -7.05 -3.64 -26.80
C LYS A 71 -6.44 -5.01 -26.50
N ILE A 72 -5.89 -5.19 -25.31
CA ILE A 72 -5.15 -6.39 -24.92
C ILE A 72 -5.96 -7.15 -23.87
N SER A 73 -6.27 -8.41 -24.17
CA SER A 73 -6.85 -9.40 -23.26
C SER A 73 -6.13 -9.47 -21.89
N PRO A 74 -6.72 -10.07 -20.83
CA PRO A 74 -8.02 -10.75 -20.81
C PRO A 74 -9.20 -9.83 -20.48
N TRP A 75 -8.97 -8.64 -19.93
CA TRP A 75 -10.06 -7.78 -19.46
C TRP A 75 -10.55 -6.82 -20.54
N LYS A 76 -11.89 -6.69 -20.63
CA LYS A 76 -12.55 -5.68 -21.46
C LYS A 76 -12.51 -4.32 -20.78
N SER A 77 -12.40 -3.27 -21.58
CA SER A 77 -12.58 -1.89 -21.10
C SER A 77 -14.01 -1.66 -20.59
N VAL A 78 -14.15 -0.84 -19.54
CA VAL A 78 -15.43 -0.52 -18.90
C VAL A 78 -15.68 0.98 -18.99
N THR A 79 -16.74 1.38 -19.68
CA THR A 79 -17.14 2.79 -19.79
C THR A 79 -18.34 3.08 -18.90
N PHE A 80 -18.18 4.01 -17.95
CA PHE A 80 -19.27 4.42 -17.07
C PHE A 80 -20.17 5.44 -17.75
N LYS A 81 -21.43 5.06 -18.00
CA LYS A 81 -22.42 5.90 -18.72
C LYS A 81 -22.59 7.30 -18.11
N MET A 82 -22.56 7.42 -16.78
CA MET A 82 -22.78 8.69 -16.09
C MET A 82 -21.61 9.68 -16.24
N SER A 83 -20.37 9.19 -16.30
CA SER A 83 -19.17 10.04 -16.33
C SER A 83 -18.50 10.09 -17.69
N GLY A 84 -18.88 9.21 -18.62
CA GLY A 84 -18.20 9.00 -19.90
C GLY A 84 -16.79 8.42 -19.77
N LYS A 85 -16.30 8.15 -18.55
CA LYS A 85 -14.93 7.67 -18.33
C LYS A 85 -14.81 6.19 -18.69
N THR A 86 -13.78 5.89 -19.48
CA THR A 86 -13.39 4.53 -19.83
C THR A 86 -12.22 4.08 -18.98
N TYR A 87 -12.41 2.97 -18.27
CA TYR A 87 -11.36 2.30 -17.52
C TYR A 87 -10.91 1.06 -18.26
N TYR A 88 -9.60 0.90 -18.34
CA TYR A 88 -8.91 -0.30 -18.84
C TYR A 88 -7.76 -0.62 -17.89
N PHE A 89 -7.07 -1.75 -18.09
CA PHE A 89 -6.18 -2.35 -17.10
C PHE A 89 -4.71 -2.36 -17.54
N PRO A 90 -4.03 -1.19 -17.55
CA PRO A 90 -2.64 -1.09 -17.99
C PRO A 90 -1.66 -1.64 -16.96
N PHE A 91 -1.97 -1.56 -15.67
CA PHE A 91 -1.06 -2.00 -14.61
C PHE A 91 -1.37 -3.45 -14.26
N ARG A 92 -0.41 -4.35 -14.46
CA ARG A 92 -0.60 -5.79 -14.32
C ARG A 92 0.46 -6.40 -13.43
N LEU A 93 0.04 -7.40 -12.65
CA LEU A 93 0.92 -8.31 -11.93
C LEU A 93 0.85 -9.67 -12.59
N LYS A 94 1.99 -10.22 -12.99
CA LYS A 94 2.13 -11.64 -13.29
C LYS A 94 2.34 -12.38 -11.99
N LEU A 95 1.62 -13.49 -11.85
CA LEU A 95 1.52 -14.22 -10.60
C LEU A 95 1.97 -15.67 -10.78
N LYS A 96 2.59 -16.20 -9.74
CA LYS A 96 2.84 -17.63 -9.57
C LYS A 96 1.84 -18.16 -8.54
N PRO A 97 0.88 -19.02 -8.91
CA PRO A 97 0.01 -19.69 -7.96
C PRO A 97 0.82 -20.58 -7.03
N ILE A 98 0.53 -20.50 -5.74
CA ILE A 98 1.21 -21.26 -4.68
C ILE A 98 0.25 -22.24 -4.03
N ARG A 99 -0.93 -21.76 -3.61
CA ARG A 99 -1.97 -22.59 -2.98
C ARG A 99 -3.34 -22.36 -3.57
N GLU A 100 -4.12 -23.42 -3.66
CA GLU A 100 -5.52 -23.40 -4.05
C GLU A 100 -6.41 -23.47 -2.79
N PHE A 101 -7.26 -22.45 -2.58
CA PHE A 101 -8.28 -22.41 -1.54
C PHE A 101 -9.39 -21.40 -1.86
N ASN A 102 -10.50 -21.50 -1.15
CA ASN A 102 -11.58 -20.54 -1.19
C ASN A 102 -12.19 -20.42 0.22
N GLU A 103 -11.73 -19.45 1.00
CA GLU A 103 -12.02 -19.35 2.43
C GLU A 103 -12.76 -18.05 2.77
N PRO A 104 -13.73 -18.05 3.70
CA PRO A 104 -14.44 -16.84 4.07
C PRO A 104 -13.59 -15.93 4.96
N LEU A 105 -13.76 -14.60 4.82
CA LEU A 105 -13.02 -13.62 5.64
C LEU A 105 -13.39 -13.62 7.12
N VAL A 106 -14.48 -14.29 7.51
CA VAL A 106 -14.87 -14.43 8.93
C VAL A 106 -13.96 -15.37 9.71
N ARG A 107 -13.06 -16.09 9.04
CA ARG A 107 -12.06 -16.93 9.69
C ARG A 107 -11.08 -16.09 10.50
N ASN A 108 -10.68 -16.60 11.66
CA ASN A 108 -9.75 -15.92 12.58
C ASN A 108 -8.43 -15.56 11.89
N GLU A 109 -8.00 -16.37 10.94
CA GLU A 109 -6.77 -16.16 10.17
C GLU A 109 -6.80 -14.90 9.30
N PHE A 110 -7.98 -14.33 9.02
CA PHE A 110 -8.17 -13.09 8.26
C PHE A 110 -8.62 -11.91 9.14
N SER A 111 -8.64 -12.06 10.46
CA SER A 111 -9.19 -11.07 11.40
C SER A 111 -8.64 -9.65 11.18
N TYR A 112 -7.32 -9.54 10.99
CA TYR A 112 -6.65 -8.25 10.73
C TYR A 112 -7.23 -7.52 9.52
N VAL A 113 -7.44 -8.24 8.41
CA VAL A 113 -7.97 -7.66 7.16
C VAL A 113 -9.48 -7.45 7.26
N ALA A 114 -10.19 -8.38 7.90
CA ALA A 114 -11.64 -8.30 8.07
C ALA A 114 -12.04 -7.07 8.89
N GLU A 115 -11.33 -6.78 9.98
CA GLU A 115 -11.52 -5.58 10.79
C GLU A 115 -11.33 -4.31 9.94
N ASN A 116 -10.23 -4.23 9.19
CA ASN A 116 -9.97 -3.11 8.27
C ASN A 116 -11.10 -2.90 7.26
N LEU A 117 -11.67 -3.99 6.76
CA LEU A 117 -12.74 -3.96 5.76
C LEU A 117 -14.08 -3.50 6.35
N LEU A 118 -14.42 -3.97 7.55
CA LEU A 118 -15.67 -3.66 8.24
C LEU A 118 -15.72 -2.19 8.66
N LEU A 119 -14.63 -1.68 9.25
CA LEU A 119 -14.54 -0.30 9.74
C LEU A 119 -14.64 0.74 8.61
N ARG A 120 -14.26 0.38 7.38
CA ARG A 120 -14.38 1.26 6.21
C ARG A 120 -15.76 1.27 5.55
N GLY A 121 -16.68 0.41 5.98
CA GLY A 121 -18.00 0.33 5.38
C GLY A 121 -18.01 -0.23 3.95
N GLY A 122 -17.01 -1.05 3.56
CA GLY A 122 -17.11 -1.95 2.40
C GLY A 122 -15.93 -1.99 1.41
N TYR A 123 -16.14 -2.73 0.32
CA TYR A 123 -15.14 -3.17 -0.67
C TYR A 123 -14.75 -2.11 -1.73
N ARG A 124 -14.88 -0.81 -1.44
CA ARG A 124 -14.59 0.23 -2.44
C ARG A 124 -13.10 0.39 -2.76
N LYS A 125 -12.22 -0.20 -1.94
CA LYS A 125 -10.76 -0.21 -2.14
C LYS A 125 -10.35 -1.36 -3.07
N THR A 126 -9.32 -1.11 -3.87
CA THR A 126 -8.73 -2.06 -4.81
C THR A 126 -7.96 -3.19 -4.14
N HIS A 127 -7.45 -2.99 -2.93
CA HIS A 127 -6.71 -4.00 -2.18
C HIS A 127 -6.72 -3.71 -0.66
N PHE A 128 -6.28 -4.67 0.16
CA PHE A 128 -6.07 -4.52 1.61
C PHE A 128 -4.78 -5.24 2.01
N GLN A 129 -3.91 -4.62 2.81
CA GLN A 129 -2.71 -5.28 3.31
C GLN A 129 -3.05 -6.14 4.53
N GLY A 130 -2.59 -7.39 4.53
CA GLY A 130 -2.56 -8.26 5.70
C GLY A 130 -1.20 -8.17 6.39
N ASP A 131 -1.19 -8.45 7.69
CA ASP A 131 0.03 -8.52 8.48
C ASP A 131 0.79 -9.84 8.25
N GLN A 132 1.99 -9.93 8.80
CA GLN A 132 2.83 -11.11 8.68
C GLN A 132 2.17 -12.38 9.26
N THR A 133 1.38 -12.24 10.33
CA THR A 133 0.60 -13.33 10.94
C THR A 133 -0.42 -13.89 9.94
N THR A 134 -1.17 -13.01 9.27
CA THR A 134 -2.13 -13.36 8.22
C THR A 134 -1.42 -14.15 7.10
N LEU A 135 -0.27 -13.67 6.61
CA LEU A 135 0.49 -14.38 5.57
C LEU A 135 0.93 -15.78 6.01
N GLN A 136 1.43 -15.94 7.24
CA GLN A 136 1.86 -17.24 7.77
C GLN A 136 0.70 -18.25 7.80
N ASN A 137 -0.49 -17.80 8.21
CA ASN A 137 -1.68 -18.62 8.23
C ASN A 137 -2.12 -19.01 6.81
N VAL A 138 -2.25 -18.02 5.91
CA VAL A 138 -2.68 -18.26 4.52
C VAL A 138 -1.71 -19.16 3.77
N SER A 139 -0.41 -19.06 4.06
CA SER A 139 0.63 -19.92 3.52
C SER A 139 0.45 -21.40 3.89
N GLN A 140 -0.40 -21.72 4.87
CA GLN A 140 -0.71 -23.07 5.32
C GLN A 140 -2.08 -23.57 4.85
N MET A 141 -2.91 -22.72 4.24
CA MET A 141 -4.30 -23.03 3.87
C MET A 141 -4.46 -23.84 2.59
N GLY A 142 -5.52 -24.65 2.52
CA GLY A 142 -5.87 -25.41 1.31
C GLY A 142 -4.77 -26.37 0.88
N LYS A 143 -4.56 -26.50 -0.44
CA LYS A 143 -3.57 -27.43 -1.02
C LYS A 143 -2.59 -26.71 -1.93
N ILE A 144 -1.44 -27.33 -2.20
CA ILE A 144 -0.47 -26.82 -3.19
C ILE A 144 -1.16 -26.74 -4.56
N TYR A 145 -0.98 -25.62 -5.25
CA TYR A 145 -1.53 -25.42 -6.59
C TYR A 145 -0.77 -26.31 -7.60
N LYS A 146 -1.50 -27.13 -8.37
CA LYS A 146 -0.93 -28.11 -9.33
C LYS A 146 -1.50 -28.01 -10.74
N LYS A 147 -2.45 -27.10 -10.98
CA LYS A 147 -3.08 -26.94 -12.30
C LYS A 147 -2.15 -26.16 -13.21
N GLU A 148 -2.29 -26.39 -14.51
CA GLU A 148 -1.65 -25.56 -15.52
C GLU A 148 -2.27 -24.16 -15.53
N ILE A 149 -1.46 -23.18 -15.91
CA ILE A 149 -1.86 -21.79 -16.07
C ILE A 149 -1.88 -21.53 -17.57
N GLU A 150 -2.91 -20.84 -18.04
CA GLU A 150 -2.94 -20.36 -19.40
C GLU A 150 -1.92 -19.23 -19.53
N ASP A 151 -0.79 -19.51 -20.17
CA ASP A 151 0.23 -18.50 -20.39
C ASP A 151 -0.36 -17.34 -21.21
N PHE A 152 -0.05 -16.14 -20.77
CA PHE A 152 -0.54 -14.91 -21.39
C PHE A 152 0.66 -14.03 -21.70
N ASP A 153 1.11 -14.08 -22.94
CA ASP A 153 2.01 -13.08 -23.49
C ASP A 153 1.17 -11.91 -24.03
N SER A 154 1.39 -10.73 -23.45
CA SER A 154 0.73 -9.51 -23.91
C SER A 154 1.30 -9.00 -25.23
N GLY A 155 2.52 -9.43 -25.61
CA GLY A 155 3.21 -9.00 -26.84
C GLY A 155 3.34 -7.48 -26.98
N SER A 156 3.27 -6.74 -25.87
CA SER A 156 2.98 -5.32 -25.83
C SER A 156 4.15 -4.48 -25.34
N ASP A 157 4.30 -3.27 -25.89
CA ASP A 157 5.28 -2.31 -25.38
C ASP A 157 4.93 -1.84 -23.96
N ASP A 158 5.87 -2.02 -23.04
CA ASP A 158 5.75 -1.53 -21.66
C ASP A 158 6.09 -0.03 -21.56
N PHE A 159 5.56 0.64 -20.54
CA PHE A 159 5.95 1.98 -20.14
C PHE A 159 6.21 2.05 -18.63
N ILE A 160 6.90 3.11 -18.18
CA ILE A 160 7.13 3.36 -16.75
C ILE A 160 6.25 4.53 -16.31
N PRO A 161 5.26 4.31 -15.41
CA PRO A 161 4.43 5.40 -14.91
C PRO A 161 5.28 6.43 -14.15
N LYS A 162 5.03 7.71 -14.40
CA LYS A 162 5.70 8.85 -13.76
C LYS A 162 4.73 9.71 -12.97
N PHE A 163 5.28 10.56 -12.12
CA PHE A 163 4.55 11.51 -11.30
C PHE A 163 5.00 12.93 -11.57
N THR A 164 4.10 13.89 -11.42
CA THR A 164 4.36 15.33 -11.55
C THR A 164 3.63 16.11 -10.47
N ARG A 165 4.15 17.27 -10.06
CA ARG A 165 3.38 18.24 -9.24
C ARG A 165 2.53 19.20 -10.09
N LYS A 166 2.85 19.32 -11.38
CA LYS A 166 2.18 20.25 -12.31
C LYS A 166 1.00 19.56 -12.99
N ARG A 167 -0.21 20.06 -12.75
CA ARG A 167 -1.46 19.51 -13.35
C ARG A 167 -1.42 19.49 -14.89
N ASN A 168 -0.76 20.46 -15.51
CA ASN A 168 -0.66 20.57 -16.97
C ASN A 168 0.19 19.46 -17.61
N ASN A 169 0.99 18.73 -16.81
CA ASN A 169 1.82 17.63 -17.28
C ASN A 169 1.17 16.25 -17.06
N VAL A 170 -0.07 16.21 -16.57
CA VAL A 170 -0.79 14.95 -16.32
C VAL A 170 -1.23 14.34 -17.67
N ASP A 171 -0.90 13.08 -17.87
CA ASP A 171 -1.25 12.27 -19.05
C ASP A 171 -1.50 10.83 -18.59
N ASN A 172 -2.69 10.54 -18.08
CA ASN A 172 -3.01 9.21 -17.58
C ASN A 172 -3.09 8.22 -18.76
N PRO A 173 -2.50 7.01 -18.66
CA PRO A 173 -1.91 6.38 -17.47
C PRO A 173 -0.39 6.51 -17.38
N ARG A 174 0.25 7.39 -18.14
CA ARG A 174 1.73 7.52 -18.18
C ARG A 174 2.26 8.48 -17.13
N VAL A 175 1.56 9.58 -16.88
CA VAL A 175 1.97 10.63 -15.94
C VAL A 175 0.81 11.02 -15.04
N PHE A 176 0.93 10.76 -13.74
CA PHE A 176 -0.08 11.09 -12.74
C PHE A 176 0.34 12.29 -11.89
N LEU A 177 -0.65 13.00 -11.34
CA LEU A 177 -0.38 13.98 -10.30
C LEU A 177 0.14 13.26 -9.04
N PHE A 178 1.23 13.76 -8.46
CA PHE A 178 1.75 13.27 -7.20
C PHE A 178 0.80 13.62 -6.05
N SER A 179 0.42 12.62 -5.29
CA SER A 179 -0.58 12.72 -4.22
C SER A 179 -0.06 12.13 -2.92
N GLU A 180 -0.75 12.43 -1.82
CA GLU A 180 -0.41 11.95 -0.48
C GLU A 180 -0.30 10.42 -0.40
N ILE A 181 -1.20 9.70 -1.05
CA ILE A 181 -1.22 8.23 -1.07
C ILE A 181 0.03 7.62 -1.75
N ILE A 182 0.58 8.31 -2.75
CA ILE A 182 1.83 7.90 -3.41
C ILE A 182 3.02 8.21 -2.50
N LEU A 183 2.99 9.33 -1.78
CA LEU A 183 4.01 9.65 -0.77
C LEU A 183 4.00 8.63 0.37
N GLN A 184 2.83 8.25 0.89
CA GLN A 184 2.67 7.18 1.88
C GLN A 184 3.32 5.88 1.37
N THR A 185 3.06 5.51 0.12
CA THR A 185 3.65 4.32 -0.51
C THR A 185 5.18 4.43 -0.61
N LEU A 186 5.72 5.59 -1.02
CA LEU A 186 7.17 5.84 -1.06
C LEU A 186 7.81 5.71 0.32
N ILE A 187 7.22 6.31 1.34
CA ILE A 187 7.69 6.22 2.74
C ILE A 187 7.64 4.78 3.22
N ARG A 188 6.56 4.04 2.93
CA ARG A 188 6.43 2.64 3.29
C ARG A 188 7.55 1.78 2.71
N HIS A 189 7.85 1.97 1.42
CA HIS A 189 8.97 1.26 0.77
C HIS A 189 10.31 1.66 1.37
N TYR A 190 10.53 2.96 1.60
CA TYR A 190 11.74 3.46 2.22
C TYR A 190 11.97 2.83 3.60
N LEU A 191 10.94 2.78 4.44
CA LEU A 191 11.00 2.21 5.79
C LEU A 191 10.96 0.67 5.80
N SER A 192 10.63 0.01 4.70
CA SER A 192 10.73 -1.45 4.61
C SER A 192 12.19 -1.92 4.58
N GLU A 193 13.13 -1.05 4.19
CA GLU A 193 14.56 -1.31 4.22
C GLU A 193 15.12 -1.22 5.64
N ASN A 194 15.90 -2.23 6.05
CA ASN A 194 16.31 -2.38 7.45
C ASN A 194 17.13 -1.19 7.97
N ASP A 195 18.09 -0.71 7.17
CA ASP A 195 18.95 0.42 7.53
C ASP A 195 18.15 1.72 7.66
N ASN A 196 17.16 1.92 6.80
CA ASN A 196 16.30 3.10 6.83
C ASN A 196 15.35 3.04 8.03
N MET A 197 14.76 1.88 8.32
CA MET A 197 13.96 1.66 9.53
C MET A 197 14.80 1.92 10.79
N LYS A 198 16.03 1.41 10.86
CA LYS A 198 16.93 1.65 12.01
C LYS A 198 17.19 3.15 12.21
N LYS A 199 17.58 3.86 11.14
CA LYS A 199 17.79 5.32 11.19
C LYS A 199 16.52 6.07 11.59
N PHE A 200 15.36 5.60 11.14
CA PHE A 200 14.08 6.19 11.48
C PHE A 200 13.72 5.97 12.96
N LEU A 201 13.94 4.78 13.52
CA LEU A 201 13.73 4.50 14.96
C LEU A 201 14.63 5.37 15.84
N GLU A 202 15.92 5.48 15.50
CA GLU A 202 16.88 6.37 16.19
C GLU A 202 16.40 7.82 16.15
N LYS A 203 15.90 8.26 14.99
CA LYS A 203 15.36 9.60 14.77
C LYS A 203 14.17 9.92 15.69
N ILE A 204 13.23 9.00 15.80
CA ILE A 204 12.05 9.16 16.67
C ILE A 204 12.32 8.74 18.13
N LYS A 205 13.58 8.43 18.48
CA LYS A 205 14.06 8.07 19.82
C LYS A 205 13.43 6.79 20.40
N ILE A 206 13.22 5.78 19.56
CA ILE A 206 12.74 4.45 19.97
C ILE A 206 13.91 3.45 19.94
N ASN A 207 14.34 3.00 21.12
CA ASN A 207 15.50 2.11 21.27
C ASN A 207 15.13 0.65 21.61
N GLU A 208 13.89 0.42 22.02
CA GLU A 208 13.39 -0.88 22.50
C GLU A 208 12.96 -1.83 21.37
N LEU A 209 12.77 -1.31 20.16
CA LEU A 209 12.40 -2.08 18.98
C LEU A 209 13.61 -2.33 18.08
N LYS A 210 13.70 -3.53 17.51
CA LYS A 210 14.72 -3.89 16.51
C LYS A 210 14.11 -3.86 15.11
N ALA A 211 14.72 -3.10 14.20
CA ALA A 211 14.23 -2.90 12.83
C ALA A 211 13.91 -4.20 12.08
N ASN A 212 14.67 -5.29 12.29
CA ASN A 212 14.45 -6.58 11.63
C ASN A 212 13.24 -7.37 12.16
N ASN A 213 12.73 -7.00 13.32
CA ASN A 213 11.55 -7.61 13.93
C ASN A 213 10.26 -6.88 13.55
N LEU A 214 10.36 -5.72 12.91
CA LEU A 214 9.21 -4.91 12.55
C LEU A 214 8.70 -5.25 11.16
N GLU A 215 7.44 -4.91 10.95
CA GLU A 215 6.81 -4.75 9.64
C GLU A 215 6.21 -3.35 9.55
N ILE A 216 6.03 -2.86 8.32
CA ILE A 216 5.33 -1.61 8.06
C ILE A 216 4.13 -1.88 7.15
N LEU A 217 2.97 -1.47 7.63
CA LEU A 217 1.68 -1.70 7.00
C LEU A 217 1.15 -0.36 6.48
N GLY A 218 0.62 -0.40 5.27
CA GLY A 218 -0.16 0.68 4.70
C GLY A 218 -1.58 0.64 5.24
N GLU A 219 -2.10 1.82 5.57
CA GLU A 219 -3.49 2.11 5.88
C GLU A 219 -4.17 1.17 6.90
N LYS A 220 -4.32 1.60 8.16
CA LYS A 220 -5.10 0.89 9.18
C LYS A 220 -6.38 1.64 9.50
N ALA A 221 -7.54 1.01 9.28
CA ALA A 221 -8.83 1.58 9.66
C ALA A 221 -9.06 1.46 11.18
N LEU A 222 -9.70 2.50 11.72
CA LEU A 222 -10.11 2.63 13.12
C LEU A 222 -11.63 2.86 13.17
N PRO A 223 -12.30 2.70 14.32
CA PRO A 223 -13.69 3.09 14.51
C PRO A 223 -13.94 4.55 14.07
N GLU A 224 -12.98 5.43 14.33
CA GLU A 224 -13.04 6.83 13.91
C GLU A 224 -11.82 7.22 13.05
N GLY A 225 -11.87 6.86 11.77
CA GLY A 225 -10.90 7.32 10.77
C GLY A 225 -9.91 6.24 10.33
N HIS A 226 -8.71 6.66 9.94
CA HIS A 226 -7.68 5.76 9.45
C HIS A 226 -6.29 6.34 9.66
N ILE A 227 -5.37 5.46 10.00
CA ILE A 227 -3.94 5.72 10.08
C ILE A 227 -3.34 5.49 8.70
N ASP A 228 -2.48 6.41 8.24
CA ASP A 228 -1.80 6.28 6.96
C ASP A 228 -0.80 5.12 6.90
N LEU A 229 0.11 5.02 7.88
CA LEU A 229 1.07 3.92 8.00
C LEU A 229 1.19 3.45 9.45
N LEU A 230 1.34 2.13 9.63
CA LEU A 230 1.52 1.50 10.94
C LEU A 230 2.80 0.68 10.94
N ILE A 231 3.72 0.97 11.86
CA ILE A 231 4.87 0.10 12.12
C ILE A 231 4.55 -0.71 13.37
N LYS A 232 4.71 -2.02 13.32
CA LYS A 232 4.48 -2.91 14.46
C LYS A 232 5.46 -4.06 14.48
N GLU A 233 5.54 -4.75 15.61
CA GLU A 233 6.24 -6.04 15.68
C GLU A 233 5.57 -7.05 14.75
N ALA A 234 6.33 -7.67 13.86
CA ALA A 234 5.83 -8.63 12.87
C ALA A 234 5.36 -9.95 13.50
N VAL A 235 5.84 -10.25 14.71
CA VAL A 235 5.44 -11.41 15.51
C VAL A 235 5.35 -10.94 16.97
N PRO A 236 4.23 -10.33 17.39
CA PRO A 236 4.08 -9.85 18.76
C PRO A 236 3.97 -11.02 19.75
N ILE A 237 4.51 -10.84 20.97
CA ILE A 237 4.45 -11.83 22.05
C ILE A 237 3.97 -11.12 23.33
N GLY A 238 2.73 -11.38 23.74
CA GLY A 238 2.10 -10.80 24.93
C GLY A 238 1.63 -9.35 24.78
N LEU A 239 2.39 -8.50 24.07
CA LEU A 239 2.09 -7.10 23.76
C LEU A 239 2.36 -6.83 22.28
N SER A 240 1.54 -6.01 21.62
CA SER A 240 1.80 -5.53 20.26
C SER A 240 2.27 -4.08 20.30
N ARG A 241 3.58 -3.84 20.27
CA ARG A 241 4.11 -2.47 20.24
C ARG A 241 4.02 -1.86 18.85
N ASN A 242 3.44 -0.66 18.79
CA ASN A 242 3.09 0.01 17.55
C ASN A 242 3.65 1.44 17.50
N ILE A 243 3.96 1.91 16.28
CA ILE A 243 4.24 3.30 15.96
C ILE A 243 3.25 3.72 14.87
N ILE A 244 2.47 4.75 15.16
CA ILE A 244 1.44 5.28 14.28
C ILE A 244 2.03 6.43 13.48
N ILE A 245 1.82 6.44 12.17
CA ILE A 245 2.35 7.48 11.29
C ILE A 245 1.22 8.10 10.48
N GLU A 246 1.17 9.42 10.51
CA GLU A 246 0.34 10.24 9.63
C GLU A 246 1.24 10.98 8.64
N VAL A 247 0.83 11.07 7.38
CA VAL A 247 1.59 11.69 6.30
C VAL A 247 0.81 12.87 5.73
N LYS A 248 1.51 13.99 5.50
CA LYS A 248 0.94 15.17 4.85
C LYS A 248 1.80 15.60 3.67
N LEU A 249 1.19 15.74 2.49
CA LEU A 249 1.90 16.22 1.29
C LEU A 249 2.38 17.67 1.43
N GLY A 250 1.70 18.47 2.26
CA GLY A 250 2.01 19.87 2.48
C GLY A 250 2.70 20.13 3.82
N LYS A 251 2.57 21.37 4.27
CA LYS A 251 2.93 21.78 5.63
C LYS A 251 1.90 21.23 6.62
N ALA A 252 2.37 20.64 7.72
CA ALA A 252 1.50 20.15 8.79
C ALA A 252 0.78 21.30 9.51
N THR A 253 -0.45 21.03 9.90
CA THR A 253 -1.35 21.93 10.64
C THR A 253 -1.63 21.40 12.03
N GLU A 254 -2.14 22.25 12.94
CA GLU A 254 -2.51 21.84 14.29
C GLU A 254 -3.61 20.76 14.31
N LYS A 255 -4.48 20.74 13.30
CA LYS A 255 -5.52 19.70 13.15
C LYS A 255 -4.91 18.32 12.91
N ASP A 256 -3.83 18.24 12.13
CA ASP A 256 -3.14 16.97 11.84
C ASP A 256 -2.54 16.37 13.12
N PHE A 257 -1.98 17.23 14.00
CA PHE A 257 -1.49 16.80 15.30
C PHE A 257 -2.62 16.32 16.23
N GLN A 258 -3.75 17.04 16.26
CA GLN A 258 -4.88 16.64 17.08
C GLN A 258 -5.48 15.30 16.63
N GLN A 259 -5.58 15.08 15.31
CA GLN A 259 -6.02 13.80 14.75
C GLN A 259 -5.09 12.67 15.18
N LEU A 260 -3.77 12.83 15.00
CA LEU A 260 -2.80 11.81 15.40
C LEU A 260 -2.79 11.56 16.91
N LYS A 261 -3.02 12.60 17.73
CA LYS A 261 -3.16 12.45 19.17
C LYS A 261 -4.35 11.55 19.53
N ASN A 262 -5.51 11.75 18.90
CA ASN A 262 -6.67 10.90 19.11
C ASN A 262 -6.37 9.44 18.75
N TYR A 263 -5.60 9.20 17.67
CA TYR A 263 -5.17 7.84 17.29
C TYR A 263 -4.20 7.22 18.30
N ILE A 264 -3.28 7.99 18.87
CA ILE A 264 -2.40 7.52 19.96
C ILE A 264 -3.26 7.09 21.16
N GLU A 265 -4.25 7.91 21.55
CA GLU A 265 -5.14 7.63 22.67
C GLU A 265 -5.97 6.36 22.44
N GLU A 266 -6.44 6.13 21.20
CA GLU A 266 -7.20 4.93 20.83
C GLU A 266 -6.38 3.64 20.96
N PHE A 267 -5.08 3.67 20.62
CA PHE A 267 -4.19 2.51 20.77
C PHE A 267 -3.68 2.31 22.21
N GLY A 268 -3.77 3.34 23.06
CA GLY A 268 -3.36 3.27 24.46
C GLY A 268 -1.89 2.85 24.66
N GLU A 269 -1.65 1.98 25.64
CA GLU A 269 -0.30 1.57 26.06
C GLU A 269 0.48 0.79 24.99
N GLU A 270 -0.20 0.29 23.96
CA GLU A 270 0.44 -0.39 22.83
C GLU A 270 1.03 0.60 21.81
N CYS A 271 0.68 1.88 21.87
CA CYS A 271 1.28 2.92 21.02
C CYS A 271 2.53 3.52 21.69
N LEU A 272 3.70 3.14 21.19
CA LEU A 272 4.96 3.72 21.66
C LEU A 272 5.13 5.17 21.22
N ARG A 273 4.63 5.49 20.01
CA ARG A 273 4.86 6.78 19.39
C ARG A 273 3.89 7.09 18.25
N GLY A 274 3.39 8.32 18.22
CA GLY A 274 2.88 8.92 16.98
C GLY A 274 3.95 9.73 16.25
N VAL A 275 3.98 9.61 14.93
CA VAL A 275 4.88 10.36 14.04
C VAL A 275 4.06 11.09 12.99
N LEU A 276 4.27 12.40 12.87
CA LEU A 276 3.73 13.18 11.76
C LEU A 276 4.86 13.44 10.76
N ILE A 277 4.69 12.97 9.52
CA ILE A 277 5.63 13.18 8.42
C ILE A 277 5.03 14.22 7.46
N ALA A 278 5.70 15.36 7.28
CA ALA A 278 5.20 16.45 6.45
C ALA A 278 6.33 17.15 5.68
N ASN A 279 6.00 17.96 4.68
CA ASN A 279 7.02 18.70 3.93
C ASN A 279 7.69 19.75 4.82
N ASP A 280 6.92 20.35 5.73
CA ASP A 280 7.37 21.36 6.66
C ASP A 280 6.46 21.46 7.89
N PHE A 281 6.94 22.12 8.95
CA PHE A 281 6.19 22.39 10.18
C PHE A 281 6.22 23.88 10.51
N SER A 282 5.16 24.38 11.15
CA SER A 282 5.16 25.76 11.65
C SER A 282 6.07 25.89 12.87
N SER A 283 6.86 26.96 12.96
CA SER A 283 7.65 27.27 14.16
C SER A 283 6.79 27.39 15.43
N LYS A 284 5.54 27.82 15.29
CA LYS A 284 4.56 27.87 16.39
C LYS A 284 4.20 26.50 16.96
N LEU A 285 4.43 25.43 16.21
CA LEU A 285 4.13 24.05 16.63
C LEU A 285 5.36 23.35 17.21
N LYS A 286 6.52 24.01 17.26
CA LYS A 286 7.79 23.42 17.72
C LYS A 286 7.66 22.81 19.12
N ASP A 287 7.18 23.60 20.06
CA ASP A 287 7.07 23.22 21.49
C ASP A 287 5.70 22.63 21.86
N LYS A 288 4.80 22.48 20.88
CA LYS A 288 3.50 21.81 21.05
C LYS A 288 3.60 20.35 20.60
N PHE A 289 2.74 19.49 21.15
CA PHE A 289 2.65 18.07 20.78
C PHE A 289 4.01 17.35 20.88
N ASN A 290 4.67 17.47 22.03
CA ASN A 290 5.98 16.87 22.28
C ASN A 290 5.92 15.33 22.37
N GLU A 291 4.72 14.78 22.52
CA GLU A 291 4.33 13.38 22.42
C GLU A 291 4.18 12.89 20.96
N ILE A 292 4.28 13.78 19.97
CA ILE A 292 4.32 13.42 18.54
C ILE A 292 5.70 13.76 17.95
N ALA A 293 6.35 12.77 17.34
CA ALA A 293 7.60 12.99 16.61
C ALA A 293 7.32 13.72 15.29
N LYS A 294 8.14 14.72 14.98
CA LYS A 294 7.97 15.59 13.79
C LYS A 294 9.09 15.29 12.81
N VAL A 295 8.74 14.72 11.65
CA VAL A 295 9.72 14.32 10.63
C VAL A 295 9.43 15.06 9.34
N LYS A 296 10.43 15.75 8.81
CA LYS A 296 10.33 16.42 7.51
C LYS A 296 10.65 15.42 6.41
N TYR A 297 9.88 15.41 5.33
CA TYR A 297 10.29 14.73 4.11
C TYR A 297 10.70 15.73 3.03
N SER A 298 11.63 15.34 2.19
CA SER A 298 12.01 16.07 0.99
C SER A 298 12.15 15.14 -0.21
N LEU A 299 11.93 15.70 -1.41
CA LEU A 299 12.09 15.04 -2.70
C LEU A 299 12.89 15.99 -3.59
N GLU A 300 14.19 15.72 -3.73
CA GLU A 300 15.12 16.58 -4.47
C GLU A 300 14.76 16.64 -5.97
N ASP A 301 14.93 17.80 -6.61
CA ASP A 301 14.71 18.04 -8.04
C ASP A 301 13.46 17.36 -8.64
N PHE A 302 12.32 17.48 -7.96
CA PHE A 302 11.05 16.91 -8.44
C PHE A 302 10.24 17.91 -9.29
N ASP A 303 10.48 19.21 -9.16
CA ASP A 303 9.64 20.24 -9.79
C ASP A 303 9.97 20.49 -11.28
N SER A 304 11.08 19.95 -11.78
CA SER A 304 11.54 20.17 -13.17
C SER A 304 10.77 19.33 -14.18
N GLU A 305 10.71 18.02 -13.99
CA GLU A 305 10.14 17.06 -14.94
C GLU A 305 9.45 15.88 -14.23
N PRO A 306 8.55 15.14 -14.90
CA PRO A 306 7.94 13.96 -14.32
C PRO A 306 8.96 12.87 -13.96
N LYS A 307 8.83 12.29 -12.77
CA LYS A 307 9.75 11.27 -12.23
C LYS A 307 9.03 9.94 -11.99
N SER A 308 9.70 8.83 -12.28
CA SER A 308 9.23 7.49 -11.92
C SER A 308 9.25 7.25 -10.41
N PHE A 309 8.55 6.22 -9.95
CA PHE A 309 8.56 5.84 -8.53
C PHE A 309 9.97 5.49 -8.01
N SER A 310 10.77 4.80 -8.83
CA SER A 310 12.16 4.42 -8.48
C SER A 310 13.05 5.66 -8.33
N GLU A 311 12.92 6.63 -9.24
CA GLU A 311 13.63 7.91 -9.12
C GLU A 311 13.22 8.66 -7.85
N LEU A 312 11.92 8.77 -7.55
CA LEU A 312 11.44 9.42 -6.33
C LEU A 312 11.91 8.70 -5.06
N SER A 313 11.92 7.37 -5.07
CA SER A 313 12.38 6.56 -3.93
C SER A 313 13.83 6.86 -3.57
N LYS A 314 14.71 7.03 -4.59
CA LYS A 314 16.12 7.38 -4.38
C LYS A 314 16.33 8.79 -3.85
N LYS A 315 15.36 9.68 -4.09
CA LYS A 315 15.42 11.09 -3.70
C LYS A 315 14.65 11.41 -2.42
N LEU A 316 13.91 10.45 -1.87
CA LEU A 316 13.20 10.62 -0.61
C LEU A 316 14.21 10.67 0.54
N LYS A 317 14.14 11.76 1.31
CA LYS A 317 14.86 11.89 2.58
C LYS A 317 13.86 12.15 3.69
N LEU A 318 14.12 11.55 4.85
CA LEU A 318 13.40 11.80 6.09
C LEU A 318 14.36 12.46 7.07
N GLU A 319 14.05 13.69 7.46
CA GLU A 319 14.90 14.58 8.25
C GLU A 319 14.23 14.95 9.56
N ASP A 320 15.03 15.28 10.57
CA ASP A 320 14.48 15.81 11.81
C ASP A 320 13.98 17.22 11.60
N PHE A 321 12.83 17.53 12.18
CA PHE A 321 12.47 18.93 12.38
C PHE A 321 13.33 19.53 13.50
N LYS A 322 14.49 20.06 13.11
CA LYS A 322 15.30 20.95 13.95
C LYS A 322 14.72 22.36 13.82
N GLY A 323 13.59 22.60 14.46
CA GLY A 323 13.01 23.94 14.59
C GLY A 323 13.87 24.84 15.46
#